data_AF-A0A6B3HFP5-F1
#
_entry.id   AF-A0A6B3HFP5-F1
#
_cell.length_a   1.000
_cell.length_b   1.000
_cell.length_c   1.000
_cell.angle_alpha   90.00
_cell.angle_beta   90.00
_cell.angle_gamma   90.00
#
_symmetry.space_group_name_H-M   'P 1'
#
loop_
_entity.id
_entity.type
_entity.pdbx_description
1 polymer ?
#
loop_
_entity_poly.entity_id
_entity_poly.type
_entity_poly.pdbx_seq_one_letter_code
_entity_poly.pdbx_strand_id
1 'polypeptide(L)'
;AALVADGRDGFLRRLDALADGRSTPGLVEGAARAGGRVAFVFPGQGAQWPRMAVDLLDTSTVFRDRMDACAQALEPFVDWSPLDVLRDP
;
A
#
# COMPACT_ATOMS: atom_id res chain seq x y z
N ALA A 1 9.46 -0.06 17.76
CA ALA A 1 8.92 1.07 16.97
C ALA A 1 9.49 1.01 15.55
N ALA A 2 8.77 1.56 14.58
CA ALA A 2 9.21 1.73 13.18
C ALA A 2 8.95 3.19 12.74
N LEU A 3 9.84 3.73 11.92
CA LEU A 3 9.83 5.13 11.47
C LEU A 3 9.89 5.22 9.94
N VAL A 4 9.04 6.07 9.34
CA VAL A 4 9.02 6.38 7.91
C VAL A 4 9.19 7.88 7.71
N ALA A 5 10.19 8.26 6.91
CA ALA A 5 10.48 9.65 6.53
C ALA A 5 11.35 9.70 5.27
N ASP A 6 11.27 10.81 4.53
CA ASP A 6 12.00 11.03 3.28
C ASP A 6 13.43 11.59 3.49
N GLY A 7 13.87 11.76 4.74
CA GLY A 7 15.18 12.33 5.05
C GLY A 7 15.47 12.51 6.53
N ARG A 8 16.72 12.90 6.82
CA ARG A 8 17.29 12.98 8.17
C ARG A 8 16.46 13.80 9.14
N ASP A 9 16.04 15.00 8.76
CA ASP A 9 15.28 15.89 9.65
C ASP A 9 13.87 15.35 9.93
N GLY A 10 13.32 14.56 9.00
CA GLY A 10 12.07 13.82 9.21
C GLY A 10 12.23 12.71 10.24
N PHE A 11 13.36 12.00 10.22
CA PHE A 11 13.70 10.97 11.20
C PHE A 11 13.95 11.57 12.59
N LEU A 12 14.75 12.63 12.70
CA LEU A 12 15.06 13.27 13.98
C LEU A 12 13.79 13.70 14.71
N ARG A 13 12.88 14.41 14.03
CA ARG A 13 11.60 14.83 14.64
C ARG A 13 10.77 13.66 15.16
N ARG A 14 10.81 12.50 14.50
CA ARG A 14 10.06 11.32 14.92
C ARG A 14 10.75 10.55 16.03
N LEU A 15 12.08 10.56 16.07
CA LEU A 15 12.86 10.04 17.19
C LEU A 15 12.60 10.86 18.46
N ASP A 16 12.55 12.18 18.35
CA ASP A 16 12.18 13.06 19.47
C ASP A 16 10.74 12.76 19.94
N ALA A 17 9.79 12.63 19.01
CA ALA A 17 8.41 12.26 19.35
C ALA A 17 8.33 10.90 20.05
N LEU A 18 9.10 9.91 19.59
CA LEU A 18 9.18 8.58 20.22
C LEU A 18 9.77 8.67 21.63
N ALA A 19 10.85 9.43 21.83
CA ALA A 19 11.47 9.61 23.14
C ALA A 19 10.52 10.29 24.14
N ASP A 20 9.69 11.22 23.65
CA ASP A 20 8.68 11.91 24.44
C ASP A 20 7.36 11.12 24.61
N GLY A 21 7.23 9.93 24.00
CA GLY A 21 5.98 9.15 24.01
C GLY A 21 4.82 9.82 23.25
N ARG A 22 5.11 10.69 22.28
CA ARG A 22 4.13 11.41 21.45
C ARG A 22 3.87 10.69 20.14
N SER A 23 2.61 10.60 19.74
CA SER A 23 2.23 10.07 18.42
C SER A 23 2.48 11.09 17.31
N THR A 24 2.94 10.61 16.15
CA THR A 24 3.15 11.43 14.94
C THR A 24 3.03 10.58 13.67
N PRO A 25 2.53 11.12 12.53
CA PRO A 25 2.46 10.38 11.27
C PRO A 25 3.81 9.79 10.85
N GLY A 26 3.84 8.50 10.52
CA GLY A 26 5.07 7.79 10.17
C GLY A 26 5.88 7.28 11.37
N LEU A 27 5.40 7.43 12.61
CA LEU A 27 5.85 6.65 13.77
C LEU A 27 4.81 5.58 14.09
N VAL A 28 5.23 4.32 14.13
CA VAL A 28 4.41 3.18 14.53
C VAL A 28 5.06 2.48 15.71
N GLU A 29 4.29 2.30 16.78
CA GLU A 29 4.71 1.60 17.99
C GLU A 29 3.85 0.36 18.21
N GLY A 30 4.46 -0.66 18.81
CA GLY A 30 3.79 -1.92 19.08
C GLY A 30 4.72 -2.89 19.78
N ALA A 31 4.14 -3.78 20.58
CA ALA A 31 4.84 -4.89 21.21
C ALA A 31 4.42 -6.18 20.50
N ALA A 32 5.41 -6.95 20.04
CA ALA A 32 5.14 -8.24 19.41
C ALA A 32 4.56 -9.22 20.43
N ARG A 33 3.49 -9.93 20.04
CA ARG A 33 2.93 -11.05 20.81
C ARG A 33 3.35 -12.36 20.16
N ALA A 34 3.83 -13.32 20.94
CA ALA A 34 4.16 -14.65 20.43
C ALA A 34 2.90 -15.34 19.88
N GLY A 35 3.04 -16.07 18.76
CA GLY A 35 1.97 -16.89 18.20
C GLY A 35 0.90 -16.14 17.38
N GLY A 36 1.09 -14.85 17.08
CA GLY A 36 0.21 -14.12 16.18
C GLY A 36 0.29 -14.66 14.74
N ARG A 37 -0.85 -15.04 14.15
CA ARG A 37 -0.98 -15.36 12.72
C ARG A 37 -1.63 -14.19 11.99
N VAL A 38 -1.22 -13.97 10.74
CA VAL A 38 -1.79 -12.93 9.86
C VAL A 38 -2.88 -13.57 8.99
N ALA A 39 -4.03 -12.91 8.88
CA ALA A 39 -5.09 -13.25 7.93
C ALA A 39 -5.17 -12.17 6.84
N PHE A 40 -5.29 -12.58 5.57
CA PHE A 40 -5.55 -11.67 4.46
C PHE A 40 -7.06 -11.59 4.21
N VAL A 41 -7.60 -10.37 4.21
CA VAL A 41 -9.03 -10.10 4.00
C VAL A 41 -9.20 -9.48 2.62
N PHE A 42 -10.05 -10.07 1.79
CA PHE A 42 -10.37 -9.59 0.45
C PHE A 42 -11.80 -9.04 0.44
N PRO A 43 -11.99 -7.73 0.66
CA PRO A 43 -13.33 -7.12 0.70
C PRO A 43 -13.99 -7.09 -0.68
N GLY A 44 -15.32 -6.90 -0.70
CA GLY A 44 -16.11 -6.76 -1.92
C GLY A 44 -16.28 -5.31 -2.36
N GLN A 45 -17.51 -4.96 -2.77
CA GLN A 45 -17.86 -3.63 -3.30
C GLN A 45 -17.75 -2.52 -2.23
N GLY A 46 -17.31 -1.33 -2.67
CA GLY A 46 -17.32 -0.09 -1.88
C GLY A 46 -15.94 0.51 -1.57
N ALA A 47 -14.86 -0.22 -1.86
CA ALA A 47 -13.48 0.23 -1.63
C ALA A 47 -12.83 0.90 -2.85
N GLN A 48 -13.50 0.92 -4.01
CA GLN A 48 -12.94 1.48 -5.25
C GLN A 48 -12.94 3.02 -5.26
N TRP A 49 -11.91 3.62 -5.86
CA TRP A 49 -11.77 5.05 -6.11
C TRP A 49 -11.01 5.30 -7.43
N PRO A 50 -11.20 6.44 -8.11
CA PRO A 50 -10.50 6.73 -9.36
C PRO A 50 -8.98 6.65 -9.19
N ARG A 51 -8.26 6.10 -10.16
CA ARG A 51 -6.79 5.99 -10.15
C ARG A 51 -6.21 5.16 -8.98
N MET A 52 -7.02 4.28 -8.37
CA MET A 52 -6.56 3.44 -7.27
C MET A 52 -5.33 2.60 -7.66
N ALA A 53 -4.36 2.54 -6.76
CA ALA A 53 -3.13 1.76 -6.91
C ALA A 53 -2.25 2.08 -8.13
N VAL A 54 -2.51 3.17 -8.88
CA VAL A 54 -1.67 3.53 -10.04
C VAL A 54 -0.24 3.88 -9.61
N ASP A 55 -0.05 4.57 -8.49
CA ASP A 55 1.29 4.84 -7.96
C ASP A 55 2.07 3.54 -7.69
N LEU A 56 1.38 2.46 -7.28
CA LEU A 56 1.99 1.14 -7.11
C LEU A 56 2.29 0.46 -8.44
N LEU A 57 1.45 0.64 -9.47
CA LEU A 57 1.79 0.20 -10.83
C LEU A 57 3.10 0.86 -11.28
N ASP A 58 3.29 2.14 -10.96
CA ASP A 58 4.45 2.90 -11.41
C ASP A 58 5.71 2.62 -10.58
N THR A 59 5.59 2.32 -9.28
CA THR A 59 6.73 2.20 -8.36
C THR A 59 7.08 0.76 -7.93
N SER A 60 6.17 -0.21 -8.05
CA SER A 60 6.39 -1.59 -7.62
C SER A 60 6.30 -2.56 -8.78
N THR A 61 7.44 -3.14 -9.17
CA THR A 61 7.51 -4.13 -10.26
C THR A 61 6.67 -5.37 -9.96
N VAL A 62 6.73 -5.90 -8.74
CA VAL A 62 5.93 -7.07 -8.32
C VAL A 62 4.43 -6.80 -8.42
N PHE A 63 3.99 -5.58 -8.06
CA PHE A 63 2.59 -5.21 -8.16
C PHE A 63 2.15 -5.11 -9.63
N ARG A 64 2.97 -4.44 -10.45
CA ARG A 64 2.75 -4.32 -11.90
C ARG A 64 2.64 -5.68 -12.58
N ASP A 65 3.63 -6.56 -12.38
CA ASP A 65 3.67 -7.89 -12.99
C ASP A 65 2.43 -8.71 -12.63
N ARG A 66 1.94 -8.58 -11.38
CA ARG A 66 0.74 -9.30 -10.95
C ARG A 66 -0.54 -8.73 -11.55
N MET A 67 -0.62 -7.41 -11.69
CA MET A 67 -1.76 -6.75 -12.33
C MET A 67 -1.82 -7.06 -13.82
N ASP A 68 -0.67 -7.10 -14.50
CA ASP A 68 -0.58 -7.51 -15.91
C ASP A 68 -1.07 -8.96 -16.11
N ALA A 69 -0.67 -9.87 -15.23
CA ALA A 69 -1.16 -11.26 -15.24
C ALA A 69 -2.67 -11.36 -15.01
N CYS A 70 -3.23 -10.50 -14.14
CA CYS A 70 -4.69 -10.43 -13.93
C CYS A 70 -5.41 -9.89 -15.18
N ALA A 71 -4.87 -8.85 -15.83
CA ALA A 71 -5.43 -8.31 -17.07
C ALA A 71 -5.45 -9.38 -18.17
N GLN A 72 -4.33 -10.09 -18.39
CA GLN A 72 -4.25 -11.20 -19.34
C GLN A 72 -5.27 -12.31 -19.05
N ALA A 73 -5.46 -12.66 -17.78
CA ALA A 73 -6.46 -13.66 -17.39
C ALA A 73 -7.90 -13.22 -17.67
N LEU A 74 -8.16 -11.91 -17.71
CA LEU A 74 -9.48 -11.35 -17.96
C LEU A 74 -9.79 -11.14 -19.45
N GLU A 75 -8.77 -11.07 -20.31
CA GLU A 75 -8.92 -10.82 -21.77
C GLU A 75 -10.02 -11.64 -22.46
N PRO A 76 -10.24 -12.95 -22.16
CA PRO A 76 -11.30 -13.71 -22.82
C PRO A 76 -12.73 -13.32 -22.39
N PHE A 77 -12.87 -12.57 -21.30
CA PHE A 77 -14.15 -12.29 -20.64
C PHE A 77 -14.59 -10.82 -20.75
N VAL A 78 -13.69 -9.93 -21.15
CA VAL A 78 -13.94 -8.49 -21.24
C VAL A 78 -13.41 -7.92 -22.55
N ASP A 79 -14.04 -6.87 -23.03
CA ASP A 79 -13.69 -6.11 -24.25
C ASP A 79 -12.94 -4.81 -23.94
N TRP A 80 -12.49 -4.64 -22.70
CA TRP A 80 -11.75 -3.48 -22.19
C TRP A 80 -10.52 -3.89 -21.38
N SER A 81 -9.56 -2.98 -21.26
CA SER A 81 -8.34 -3.18 -20.48
C SER A 81 -8.55 -2.70 -19.04
N PRO A 82 -8.40 -3.58 -18.01
CA PRO A 82 -8.47 -3.15 -16.63
C PRO A 82 -7.39 -2.15 -16.23
N LEU A 83 -6.22 -2.22 -16.86
CA LEU A 83 -5.12 -1.28 -16.61
C LEU A 83 -5.44 0.11 -17.16
N ASP A 84 -6.13 0.19 -18.30
CA ASP A 84 -6.53 1.47 -18.89
C ASP A 84 -7.62 2.13 -18.03
N VAL A 85 -8.59 1.34 -17.54
CA VAL A 85 -9.61 1.84 -16.60
C VAL A 85 -8.99 2.39 -15.33
N LEU A 86 -7.98 1.71 -14.77
CA LEU A 86 -7.26 2.23 -13.60
C LEU A 86 -6.49 3.51 -13.93
N ARG A 87 -6.05 3.71 -15.17
CA ARG A 87 -5.31 4.89 -15.60
C ARG A 87 -6.20 6.03 -16.12
N ASP A 88 -7.49 5.82 -16.28
CA ASP A 88 -8.43 6.87 -16.71
C ASP A 88 -8.51 7.99 -15.65
N PRO A 89 -8.41 9.28 -16.03
CA PRO A 89 -8.44 10.42 -15.09
C PRO A 89 -9.73 10.56 -14.27
#